data_AF-A0A6N2MTB3-F1
#
_entry.id   AF-A0A6N2MTB3-F1
#
_cell.length_a   1.000
_cell.length_b   1.000
_cell.length_c   1.000
_cell.angle_alpha   90.00
_cell.angle_beta   90.00
_cell.angle_gamma   90.00
#
_symmetry.space_group_name_H-M   'P 1'
#
loop_
_entity.id
_entity.type
_entity.pdbx_description
1 polymer ?
#
loop_
_entity_poly.entity_id
_entity_poly.type
_entity_poly.pdbx_seq_one_letter_code
_entity_poly.pdbx_strand_id
1 'polypeptide(L)'
;MAKAISLEEIKNENVDLERIPVEEVFEQLKCTKEGLSSEEGANRLQIFGPNKLEEKKESKFLKFLGFMWNPLSWVMEVAAIMAIALANGDGRPPDWQDFVGIICLLVINSTISFIEENNAGNAAAALMAGLAPKTKILALCNCREDVKKKVHSCIDKFAERGLRSLAVARQQVPEKSKESPGGPWEFVGLLNLFDPPRHDSAETIRRALDLGVNVKMITGDQLAIAKETGRRLGMGTNMYPSASLLGQHKDASIATLPVEELIEKADGFAGVFPAQI
;
A
#
# COMPACT_ATOMS: atom_id res chain seq x y z
N MET A 1 -23.98 35.08 -15.39
CA MET A 1 -24.33 33.70 -15.78
C MET A 1 -23.03 32.90 -15.77
N ALA A 2 -22.82 32.05 -14.77
CA ALA A 2 -21.64 31.20 -14.71
C ALA A 2 -21.72 30.14 -15.84
N LYS A 3 -20.62 29.96 -16.57
CA LYS A 3 -20.50 28.98 -17.66
C LYS A 3 -20.71 27.59 -17.06
N ALA A 4 -21.66 26.82 -17.57
CA ALA A 4 -21.91 25.47 -17.08
C ALA A 4 -20.69 24.58 -17.40
N ILE A 5 -19.90 24.25 -16.38
CA ILE A 5 -18.71 23.41 -16.49
C ILE A 5 -19.14 21.96 -16.77
N SER A 6 -18.43 21.29 -17.66
CA SER A 6 -18.68 19.88 -18.00
C SER A 6 -18.00 18.94 -16.99
N LEU A 7 -18.61 17.78 -16.74
CA LEU A 7 -18.03 16.75 -15.85
C LEU A 7 -16.66 16.24 -16.36
N GLU A 8 -16.39 16.36 -17.66
CA GLU A 8 -15.09 16.03 -18.27
C GLU A 8 -14.00 17.08 -17.95
N GLU A 9 -14.36 18.36 -17.86
CA GLU A 9 -13.42 19.41 -17.41
C GLU A 9 -13.02 19.23 -15.94
N ILE A 10 -13.94 18.70 -15.12
CA ILE A 10 -13.69 18.35 -13.71
C ILE A 10 -12.76 17.13 -13.61
N LYS A 11 -12.96 16.10 -14.45
CA LYS A 11 -12.07 14.92 -14.52
C LYS A 11 -10.62 15.31 -14.84
N ASN A 12 -10.43 16.32 -15.68
CA ASN A 12 -9.11 16.80 -16.07
C ASN A 12 -8.50 17.79 -15.07
N GLU A 13 -9.01 17.86 -13.84
CA GLU A 13 -8.52 18.69 -12.72
C GLU A 13 -8.44 20.21 -13.04
N ASN A 14 -9.16 20.69 -14.05
CA ASN A 14 -9.13 22.10 -14.45
C ASN A 14 -9.99 23.02 -13.56
N VAL A 15 -10.51 22.49 -12.44
CA VAL A 15 -11.45 23.18 -11.53
C VAL A 15 -10.97 22.99 -10.10
N ASP A 16 -10.65 24.09 -9.42
CA ASP A 16 -10.26 24.08 -8.01
C ASP A 16 -11.50 24.00 -7.11
N LEU A 17 -11.83 22.79 -6.66
CA LEU A 17 -12.97 22.50 -5.79
C LEU A 17 -12.64 22.70 -4.29
N GLU A 18 -11.37 22.88 -3.92
CA GLU A 18 -10.94 22.90 -2.50
C GLU A 18 -11.22 24.25 -1.82
N ARG A 19 -11.36 25.31 -2.61
CA ARG A 19 -11.43 26.70 -2.11
C ARG A 19 -12.78 27.37 -2.31
N ILE A 20 -13.75 26.67 -2.88
CA ILE A 20 -15.08 27.23 -3.18
C ILE A 20 -16.12 26.89 -2.10
N PRO A 21 -17.14 27.73 -1.89
CA PRO A 21 -18.26 27.46 -0.98
C PRO A 21 -19.00 26.18 -1.34
N VAL A 22 -19.54 25.48 -0.33
CA VAL A 22 -20.23 24.19 -0.48
C VAL A 22 -21.41 24.27 -1.47
N GLU A 23 -22.13 25.38 -1.48
CA GLU A 23 -23.24 25.63 -2.41
C GLU A 23 -22.75 25.66 -3.87
N GLU A 24 -21.58 26.23 -4.13
CA GLU A 24 -20.97 26.31 -5.45
C GLU A 24 -20.39 24.96 -5.88
N VAL A 25 -19.90 24.17 -4.92
CA VAL A 25 -19.51 22.75 -5.15
C VAL A 25 -20.71 21.95 -5.66
N PHE A 26 -21.89 22.11 -5.05
CA PHE A 26 -23.11 21.43 -5.49
C PHE A 26 -23.54 21.84 -6.90
N GLU A 27 -23.43 23.12 -7.25
CA GLU A 27 -23.72 23.60 -8.61
C GLU A 27 -22.72 23.06 -9.64
N GLN A 28 -21.41 23.11 -9.34
CA GLN A 28 -20.37 22.64 -10.25
C GLN A 28 -20.38 21.11 -10.44
N LEU A 29 -20.57 20.36 -9.35
CA LEU A 29 -20.69 18.90 -9.38
C LEU A 29 -22.10 18.43 -9.80
N LYS A 30 -23.02 19.36 -10.09
CA LYS A 30 -24.43 19.09 -10.43
C LYS A 30 -25.04 18.04 -9.50
N CYS A 31 -24.83 18.20 -8.20
CA CYS A 31 -25.35 17.27 -7.19
C CYS A 31 -26.20 18.02 -6.18
N THR A 32 -27.10 17.30 -5.53
CA THR A 32 -27.96 17.87 -4.49
C THR A 32 -27.50 17.40 -3.11
N LYS A 33 -27.99 18.06 -2.05
CA LYS A 33 -27.72 17.64 -0.66
C LYS A 33 -28.26 16.24 -0.34
N GLU A 34 -29.20 15.73 -1.14
CA GLU A 34 -29.82 14.41 -1.00
C GLU A 34 -29.04 13.31 -1.74
N GLY A 35 -27.99 13.68 -2.48
CA GLY A 35 -27.13 12.76 -3.24
C GLY A 35 -27.47 12.72 -4.73
N LEU A 36 -27.05 11.62 -5.37
CA LEU A 36 -27.26 11.37 -6.80
C LEU A 36 -28.32 10.28 -7.00
N SER A 37 -29.07 10.36 -8.09
CA SER A 37 -29.93 9.25 -8.51
C SER A 37 -29.09 8.06 -8.99
N SER A 38 -29.66 6.86 -8.96
CA SER A 38 -28.98 5.64 -9.42
C SER A 38 -28.55 5.70 -10.89
N GLU A 39 -29.34 6.37 -11.73
CA GLU A 39 -29.05 6.57 -13.15
C GLU A 39 -27.88 7.54 -13.36
N GLU A 40 -27.86 8.66 -12.63
CA GLU A 40 -26.77 9.63 -12.67
C GLU A 40 -25.47 9.04 -12.12
N GLY A 41 -25.55 8.22 -11.06
CA GLY A 41 -24.43 7.47 -10.53
C GLY A 41 -23.81 6.53 -11.56
N ALA A 42 -24.63 5.81 -12.34
CA ALA A 42 -24.17 4.92 -13.40
C ALA A 42 -23.49 5.70 -14.55
N ASN A 43 -24.04 6.85 -14.94
CA ASN A 43 -23.43 7.72 -15.96
C ASN A 43 -22.07 8.26 -15.51
N ARG A 44 -21.94 8.69 -14.24
CA ARG A 44 -20.67 9.17 -13.70
C ARG A 44 -19.62 8.07 -13.57
N LEU A 45 -20.03 6.84 -13.28
CA LEU A 45 -19.12 5.70 -13.24
C LEU A 45 -18.44 5.45 -14.60
N GLN A 46 -19.13 5.74 -15.72
CA GLN A 46 -18.54 5.64 -17.05
C GLN A 46 -17.52 6.76 -17.33
N ILE A 47 -17.75 7.97 -16.80
CA ILE A 47 -16.89 9.14 -17.03
C ILE A 47 -15.64 9.08 -16.14
N PHE A 48 -15.81 8.92 -14.83
CA PHE A 48 -14.72 8.95 -13.85
C PHE A 48 -14.05 7.59 -13.66
N GLY A 49 -14.71 6.52 -14.09
CA GLY A 49 -14.30 5.16 -13.79
C GLY A 49 -14.69 4.73 -12.37
N PRO A 50 -14.56 3.43 -12.05
CA PRO A 50 -14.70 2.98 -10.68
C PRO A 50 -13.57 3.59 -9.82
N ASN A 51 -13.86 3.89 -8.55
CA ASN A 51 -12.85 4.29 -7.58
C ASN A 51 -12.00 3.07 -7.15
N LYS A 52 -11.29 2.49 -8.11
CA LYS A 52 -10.42 1.33 -7.94
C LYS A 52 -9.08 1.64 -8.61
N LEU A 53 -7.99 1.48 -7.86
CA LEU A 53 -6.64 1.61 -8.39
C LEU A 53 -6.39 0.51 -9.44
N GLU A 54 -5.74 0.88 -10.54
CA GLU A 54 -5.37 -0.08 -11.58
C GLU A 54 -4.35 -1.10 -11.04
N GLU A 55 -4.83 -2.29 -10.70
CA GLU A 55 -3.98 -3.44 -10.40
C GLU A 55 -3.32 -3.91 -11.72
N LYS A 56 -2.06 -3.53 -11.95
CA LYS A 56 -1.25 -4.20 -12.97
C LYS A 56 -0.98 -5.64 -12.53
N LYS A 57 -1.83 -6.56 -12.99
CA LYS A 57 -1.62 -8.00 -12.84
C LYS A 57 -0.44 -8.44 -13.71
N GLU A 58 0.76 -8.38 -13.15
CA GLU A 58 1.91 -9.04 -13.77
C GLU A 58 1.78 -10.56 -13.60
N SER A 59 1.81 -11.28 -14.72
CA SER A 59 1.83 -12.75 -14.68
C SER A 59 3.21 -13.22 -14.24
N LYS A 60 3.24 -14.12 -13.25
CA LYS A 60 4.48 -14.72 -12.74
C LYS A 60 5.28 -15.44 -13.84
N PHE A 61 4.59 -15.99 -14.85
CA PHE A 61 5.21 -16.64 -16.00
C PHE A 61 5.85 -15.63 -16.96
N LEU A 62 5.19 -14.49 -17.20
CA LEU A 62 5.76 -13.41 -18.01
C LEU A 62 6.98 -12.79 -17.33
N LYS A 63 6.95 -12.65 -16.00
CA LYS A 63 8.12 -12.23 -15.21
C LYS A 63 9.25 -13.26 -15.28
N PHE A 64 8.93 -14.56 -15.23
CA PHE A 64 9.89 -15.66 -15.43
C PHE A 64 10.56 -15.59 -16.82
N LEU A 65 9.77 -15.43 -17.89
CA LEU A 65 10.30 -15.25 -19.25
C LEU A 65 11.16 -13.98 -19.37
N GLY A 66 10.81 -12.90 -18.65
CA GLY A 66 11.61 -11.69 -18.58
C GLY A 66 13.04 -11.92 -18.07
N PHE A 67 13.25 -12.88 -17.15
CA PHE A 67 14.59 -13.25 -16.69
C PHE A 67 15.43 -13.98 -17.75
N MET A 68 14.81 -14.57 -18.78
CA MET A 68 15.55 -15.14 -19.91
C MET A 68 16.23 -14.05 -20.75
N TRP A 69 15.78 -12.79 -20.68
CA TRP A 69 16.34 -11.64 -21.40
C TRP A 69 17.47 -10.90 -20.67
N ASN A 70 18.06 -11.51 -19.63
CA ASN A 70 19.18 -10.92 -18.90
C ASN A 70 20.47 -10.92 -19.76
N PRO A 71 21.29 -9.84 -19.81
CA PRO A 71 22.56 -9.81 -20.55
C PRO A 71 23.52 -10.98 -20.29
N LEU A 72 23.46 -11.64 -19.12
CA LEU A 72 24.22 -12.86 -18.85
C LEU A 72 23.67 -14.09 -19.61
N SER A 73 22.36 -14.17 -19.79
CA SER A 73 21.69 -15.23 -20.59
C SER A 73 21.99 -15.10 -22.08
N TRP A 74 22.20 -13.88 -22.59
CA TRP A 74 22.54 -13.65 -23.99
C TRP A 74 23.86 -14.33 -24.40
N VAL A 75 24.85 -14.37 -23.52
CA VAL A 75 26.14 -15.04 -23.78
C VAL A 75 25.93 -16.55 -24.00
N MET A 76 25.06 -17.15 -23.21
CA MET A 76 24.73 -18.58 -23.30
C MET A 76 23.86 -18.89 -24.53
N GLU A 77 22.97 -18.00 -24.91
CA GLU A 77 22.10 -18.13 -26.07
C GLU A 77 22.89 -17.98 -27.39
N VAL A 78 23.87 -17.07 -27.42
CA VAL A 78 24.85 -16.97 -28.52
C VAL A 78 25.72 -18.22 -28.60
N ALA A 79 26.14 -18.80 -27.47
CA ALA A 79 26.88 -20.07 -27.46
C ALA A 79 26.02 -21.24 -28.01
N ALA A 80 24.73 -21.28 -27.69
CA ALA A 80 23.78 -22.25 -28.24
C ALA A 80 23.63 -22.14 -29.76
N ILE A 81 23.45 -20.91 -30.26
CA ILE A 81 23.32 -20.63 -31.70
C ILE A 81 24.64 -20.97 -32.42
N MET A 82 25.78 -20.63 -31.84
CA MET A 82 27.11 -20.98 -32.35
C MET A 82 27.31 -22.51 -32.43
N ALA A 83 26.88 -23.26 -31.41
CA ALA A 83 26.96 -24.72 -31.42
C ALA A 83 26.15 -25.33 -32.58
N ILE A 84 24.92 -24.85 -32.82
CA ILE A 84 24.08 -25.31 -33.93
C ILE A 84 24.68 -24.90 -35.28
N ALA A 85 25.16 -23.66 -35.42
CA ALA A 85 25.73 -23.14 -36.66
C ALA A 85 27.05 -23.84 -37.04
N LEU A 86 27.91 -24.13 -36.06
CA LEU A 86 29.16 -24.86 -36.26
C LEU A 86 28.91 -26.35 -36.49
N ALA A 87 27.93 -26.96 -35.83
CA ALA A 87 27.57 -28.37 -36.04
C ALA A 87 27.01 -28.64 -37.44
N ASN A 88 26.28 -27.69 -38.03
CA ASN A 88 25.70 -27.83 -39.37
C ASN A 88 26.68 -27.49 -40.54
N GLY A 89 27.88 -26.97 -40.25
CA GLY A 89 28.84 -26.51 -41.27
C GLY A 89 29.66 -27.61 -41.96
N ASP A 90 29.84 -28.76 -41.31
CA ASP A 90 30.77 -29.83 -41.74
C ASP A 90 30.07 -31.14 -42.17
N GLY A 91 28.75 -31.12 -42.44
CA GLY A 91 28.00 -32.31 -42.86
C GLY A 91 27.88 -33.40 -41.79
N ARG A 92 28.12 -33.06 -40.52
CA ARG A 92 27.92 -33.93 -39.36
C ARG A 92 26.50 -33.76 -38.83
N PRO A 93 25.87 -34.80 -38.25
CA PRO A 93 24.56 -34.66 -37.63
C PRO A 93 24.64 -33.66 -36.46
N PRO A 94 23.61 -32.82 -36.26
CA PRO A 94 23.59 -31.88 -35.15
C PRO A 94 23.66 -32.64 -33.83
N ASP A 95 24.57 -32.21 -32.95
CA ASP A 95 24.71 -32.82 -31.64
C ASP A 95 23.55 -32.38 -30.73
N TRP A 96 22.51 -33.21 -30.71
CA TRP A 96 21.33 -32.98 -29.88
C TRP A 96 21.66 -33.00 -28.38
N GLN A 97 22.77 -33.62 -27.96
CA GLN A 97 23.15 -33.68 -26.55
C GLN A 97 23.63 -32.31 -26.06
N ASP A 98 24.42 -31.60 -26.86
CA ASP A 98 24.88 -30.25 -26.55
C ASP A 98 23.71 -29.24 -26.53
N PHE A 99 22.80 -29.33 -27.50
CA PHE A 99 21.60 -28.48 -27.54
C PHE A 99 20.70 -28.68 -26.32
N VAL A 100 20.41 -29.94 -25.97
CA VAL A 100 19.61 -30.27 -24.78
C VAL A 100 20.33 -29.85 -23.50
N GLY A 101 21.66 -30.00 -23.45
CA GLY A 101 22.49 -29.54 -22.34
C GLY A 101 22.36 -28.03 -22.09
N ILE A 102 22.40 -27.23 -23.14
CA ILE A 102 22.30 -25.76 -23.04
C ILE A 102 20.88 -25.33 -22.63
N ILE A 103 19.83 -25.95 -23.19
CA ILE A 103 18.45 -25.68 -22.78
C ILE A 103 18.21 -26.02 -21.30
N CYS A 104 18.70 -27.18 -20.84
CA CYS A 104 18.62 -27.57 -19.43
C CYS A 104 19.36 -26.58 -18.52
N LEU A 105 20.55 -26.12 -18.92
CA LEU A 105 21.33 -25.15 -18.17
C LEU A 105 20.61 -23.79 -18.09
N LEU A 106 20.01 -23.32 -19.19
CA LEU A 106 19.20 -22.09 -19.21
C LEU A 106 17.99 -22.18 -18.26
N VAL A 107 17.28 -23.31 -18.25
CA VAL A 107 16.15 -23.53 -17.35
C VAL A 107 16.60 -23.53 -15.89
N ILE A 108 17.72 -24.18 -15.57
CA ILE A 108 18.29 -24.18 -14.22
C ILE A 108 18.68 -22.76 -13.80
N ASN A 109 19.42 -22.03 -14.65
CA ASN A 109 19.88 -20.67 -14.35
C ASN A 109 18.70 -19.70 -14.15
N SER A 110 17.68 -19.78 -15.01
CA SER A 110 16.45 -18.99 -14.90
C SER A 110 15.65 -19.34 -13.64
N THR A 111 15.59 -20.62 -13.27
CA THR A 111 14.91 -21.08 -12.05
C THR A 111 15.61 -20.55 -10.79
N ILE A 112 16.95 -20.61 -10.73
CA ILE A 112 17.74 -20.05 -9.62
C ILE A 112 17.51 -18.54 -9.53
N SER A 113 17.64 -17.82 -10.65
CA SER A 113 17.43 -16.37 -10.72
C SER A 113 16.02 -15.97 -10.27
N PHE A 114 14.99 -16.71 -10.68
CA PHE A 114 13.61 -16.47 -10.28
C PHE A 114 13.39 -16.70 -8.78
N ILE A 115 13.99 -17.75 -8.21
CA ILE A 115 13.90 -18.05 -6.78
C ILE A 115 14.63 -16.98 -5.97
N GLU A 116 15.83 -16.59 -6.38
CA GLU A 116 16.62 -15.55 -5.72
C GLU A 116 15.92 -14.19 -5.75
N GLU A 117 15.39 -13.76 -6.90
CA GLU A 117 14.63 -12.51 -7.00
C GLU A 117 13.40 -12.54 -6.09
N ASN A 118 12.63 -13.63 -6.11
CA ASN A 118 11.42 -13.72 -5.32
C ASN A 118 11.74 -13.75 -3.80
N ASN A 119 12.85 -14.39 -3.42
CA ASN A 119 13.31 -14.41 -2.03
C ASN A 119 13.89 -13.05 -1.60
N ALA A 120 14.68 -12.39 -2.44
CA ALA A 120 15.24 -11.07 -2.20
C ALA A 120 14.15 -9.99 -2.13
N GLY A 121 13.17 -10.03 -3.04
CA GLY A 121 12.00 -9.17 -3.04
C GLY A 121 11.15 -9.35 -1.78
N ASN A 122 10.95 -10.60 -1.34
CA ASN A 122 10.22 -10.88 -0.10
C ASN A 122 10.99 -10.43 1.14
N ALA A 123 12.31 -10.60 1.17
CA ALA A 123 13.18 -10.11 2.25
C ALA A 123 13.18 -8.57 2.32
N ALA A 124 13.28 -7.89 1.17
CA ALA A 124 13.21 -6.44 1.09
C ALA A 124 11.83 -5.91 1.52
N ALA A 125 10.74 -6.57 1.10
CA ALA A 125 9.39 -6.23 1.53
C ALA A 125 9.19 -6.45 3.05
N ALA A 126 9.70 -7.55 3.61
CA ALA A 126 9.66 -7.82 5.04
C ALA A 126 10.47 -6.78 5.84
N LEU A 127 11.62 -6.36 5.31
CA LEU A 127 12.41 -5.27 5.87
C LEU A 127 11.62 -3.96 5.84
N MET A 128 11.00 -3.61 4.70
CA MET A 128 10.18 -2.40 4.55
C MET A 128 8.96 -2.41 5.49
N ALA A 129 8.32 -3.57 5.68
CA ALA A 129 7.18 -3.73 6.58
C ALA A 129 7.58 -3.60 8.05
N GLY A 130 8.69 -4.22 8.46
CA GLY A 130 9.23 -4.08 9.81
C GLY A 130 9.83 -2.69 10.10
N LEU A 131 10.27 -2.01 9.05
CA LEU A 131 10.80 -0.65 9.12
C LEU A 131 9.75 0.43 8.96
N ALA A 132 8.45 0.14 8.77
CA ALA A 132 7.41 1.16 8.72
C ALA A 132 7.45 1.96 10.03
N PRO A 133 8.12 3.14 10.09
CA PRO A 133 8.53 3.66 11.37
C PRO A 133 7.28 4.21 12.03
N LYS A 134 6.94 3.71 13.23
CA LYS A 134 5.88 4.30 14.07
C LYS A 134 6.04 5.82 14.20
N THR A 135 7.28 6.32 14.09
CA THR A 135 7.64 7.74 14.03
C THR A 135 8.83 7.99 13.09
N LYS A 136 8.56 8.30 11.82
CA LYS A 136 9.60 8.59 10.79
C LYS A 136 10.61 9.64 11.22
N ILE A 137 10.16 10.73 11.84
CA ILE A 137 11.03 11.85 12.22
C ILE A 137 12.01 11.50 13.35
N LEU A 138 11.66 10.55 14.22
CA LEU A 138 12.51 10.15 15.35
C LEU A 138 13.79 9.43 14.85
N ALA A 139 13.71 8.76 13.69
CA ALA A 139 14.87 8.14 13.05
C ALA A 139 15.84 9.19 12.46
N LEU A 140 15.33 10.37 12.08
CA LEU A 140 16.13 11.49 11.56
C LEU A 140 16.73 12.34 12.67
N CYS A 141 16.17 12.28 13.89
CA CYS A 141 16.69 12.98 15.05
C CYS A 141 17.85 12.21 15.67
N ASN A 142 18.95 12.90 16.00
CA ASN A 142 20.09 12.30 16.69
C ASN A 142 19.82 12.10 18.20
N CYS A 143 18.75 11.36 18.52
CA CYS A 143 18.32 11.10 19.89
C CYS A 143 19.03 9.90 20.49
N ARG A 144 19.31 9.97 21.80
CA ARG A 144 19.76 8.82 22.59
C ARG A 144 18.69 7.72 22.63
N GLU A 145 19.12 6.46 22.72
CA GLU A 145 18.23 5.30 22.67
C GLU A 145 17.23 5.23 23.84
N ASP A 146 17.58 5.75 25.02
CA ASP A 146 16.68 5.88 26.16
C ASP A 146 15.50 6.80 25.86
N VAL A 147 15.75 7.93 25.20
CA VAL A 147 14.72 8.88 24.77
C VAL A 147 13.82 8.25 23.72
N LYS A 148 14.40 7.54 22.73
CA LYS A 148 13.60 6.85 21.70
C LYS A 148 12.64 5.84 22.32
N LYS A 149 13.12 5.00 23.23
CA LYS A 149 12.27 4.03 23.97
C LYS A 149 11.17 4.72 24.75
N LYS A 150 11.46 5.83 25.43
CA LYS A 150 10.47 6.61 26.18
C LYS A 150 9.40 7.21 25.27
N VAL A 151 9.81 7.76 24.12
CA VAL A 151 8.89 8.31 23.10
C VAL A 151 7.97 7.22 22.55
N HIS A 152 8.52 6.05 22.20
CA HIS A 152 7.71 4.91 21.74
C HIS A 152 6.71 4.45 22.80
N SER A 153 7.13 4.33 24.07
CA SER A 153 6.21 3.99 25.16
C SER A 153 5.10 5.02 25.34
N CYS A 154 5.39 6.32 25.18
CA CYS A 154 4.36 7.36 25.20
C CYS A 154 3.37 7.23 24.04
N ILE A 155 3.86 6.99 22.83
CA ILE A 155 3.01 6.78 21.63
C ILE A 155 2.07 5.59 21.85
N ASP A 156 2.59 4.47 22.34
CA ASP A 156 1.77 3.28 22.58
C ASP A 156 0.68 3.56 23.64
N LYS A 157 1.02 4.28 24.74
CA LYS A 157 0.03 4.71 25.75
C LYS A 157 -1.03 5.67 25.21
N PHE A 158 -0.68 6.53 24.26
CA PHE A 158 -1.65 7.42 23.61
C PHE A 158 -2.53 6.65 22.62
N ALA A 159 -1.95 5.71 21.89
CA ALA A 159 -2.68 4.84 20.99
C ALA A 159 -3.72 3.98 21.72
N GLU A 160 -3.39 3.44 22.89
CA GLU A 160 -4.35 2.72 23.78
C GLU A 160 -5.54 3.58 24.21
N ARG A 161 -5.39 4.91 24.22
CA ARG A 161 -6.46 5.88 24.53
C ARG A 161 -7.23 6.33 23.29
N GLY A 162 -6.88 5.83 22.10
CA GLY A 162 -7.46 6.23 20.83
C GLY A 162 -6.96 7.58 20.34
N LEU A 163 -5.74 7.98 20.72
CA LEU A 163 -5.13 9.25 20.33
C LEU A 163 -4.06 9.01 19.27
N ARG A 164 -4.14 9.75 18.16
CA ARG A 164 -3.10 9.78 17.13
C ARG A 164 -1.93 10.63 17.62
N SER A 165 -0.71 10.11 17.54
CA SER A 165 0.50 10.85 17.91
C SER A 165 1.18 11.44 16.68
N LEU A 166 1.51 12.72 16.73
CA LEU A 166 2.30 13.45 15.73
C LEU A 166 3.61 13.92 16.38
N ALA A 167 4.74 13.50 15.81
CA ALA A 167 6.05 13.91 16.32
C ALA A 167 6.52 15.20 15.65
N VAL A 168 7.03 16.13 16.45
CA VAL A 168 7.54 17.43 16.01
C VAL A 168 9.05 17.46 16.23
N ALA A 169 9.78 17.85 15.19
CA ALA A 169 11.21 18.11 15.24
C ALA A 169 11.51 19.48 14.64
N ARG A 170 12.64 20.06 15.04
CA ARG A 170 13.16 21.32 14.50
C ARG A 170 14.57 21.13 13.99
N GLN A 171 14.96 21.96 13.04
CA GLN A 171 16.31 21.98 12.49
C GLN A 171 16.77 23.43 12.42
N GLN A 172 18.02 23.69 12.79
CA GLN A 172 18.62 25.01 12.59
C GLN A 172 19.28 25.07 11.21
N VAL A 173 19.09 26.18 10.49
CA VAL A 173 19.71 26.42 9.17
C VAL A 173 20.68 27.61 9.30
N PRO A 174 21.98 27.38 9.54
CA PRO A 174 22.95 28.44 9.81
C PRO A 174 23.10 29.44 8.66
N GLU A 175 23.05 28.95 7.42
CA GLU A 175 23.31 29.75 6.22
C GLU A 175 22.13 30.64 5.79
N LYS A 176 20.97 30.55 6.49
CA LYS A 176 19.74 31.34 6.23
C LYS A 176 19.26 31.33 4.76
N SER A 177 19.71 30.35 3.97
CA SER A 177 19.30 30.11 2.59
C SER A 177 18.35 28.92 2.52
N LYS A 178 17.38 28.94 1.60
CA LYS A 178 16.37 27.88 1.46
C LYS A 178 16.94 26.56 0.92
N GLU A 179 18.05 26.63 0.19
CA GLU A 179 18.66 25.45 -0.47
C GLU A 179 19.81 24.83 0.35
N SER A 180 20.20 25.48 1.45
CA SER A 180 21.29 25.02 2.28
C SER A 180 20.87 23.82 3.14
N PRO A 181 21.71 22.77 3.26
CA PRO A 181 21.45 21.69 4.19
C PRO A 181 21.47 22.22 5.63
N GLY A 182 20.38 22.02 6.37
CA GLY A 182 20.32 22.35 7.79
C GLY A 182 21.18 21.42 8.66
N GLY A 183 21.32 21.78 9.94
CA GLY A 183 22.00 20.96 10.96
C GLY A 183 21.26 19.66 11.32
N PRO A 184 21.65 18.93 12.37
CA PRO A 184 20.90 17.74 12.80
C PRO A 184 19.47 18.10 13.25
N TRP A 185 18.51 17.21 12.99
CA TRP A 185 17.16 17.35 13.51
C TRP A 185 17.13 17.16 15.03
N GLU A 186 16.50 18.10 15.71
CA GLU A 186 16.24 18.06 17.15
C GLU A 186 14.79 17.66 17.37
N PHE A 187 14.58 16.55 18.08
CA PHE A 187 13.25 16.16 18.51
C PHE A 187 12.71 17.14 19.56
N VAL A 188 11.56 17.76 19.28
CA VAL A 188 10.96 18.77 20.16
C VAL A 188 9.91 18.12 21.06
N GLY A 189 9.05 17.25 20.51
CA GLY A 189 8.00 16.62 21.29
C GLY A 189 6.97 15.83 20.48
N LEU A 190 5.94 15.37 21.18
CA LEU A 190 4.77 14.70 20.62
C LEU A 190 3.53 15.59 20.82
N LEU A 191 2.74 15.76 19.76
CA LEU A 191 1.40 16.30 19.79
C LEU A 191 0.40 15.16 19.65
N ASN A 192 -0.63 15.12 20.50
CA ASN A 192 -1.68 14.13 20.39
C ASN A 192 -2.93 14.76 19.78
N LEU A 193 -3.50 14.06 18.82
CA LEU A 193 -4.70 14.44 18.09
C LEU A 193 -5.78 13.40 18.42
N PHE A 194 -6.95 13.89 18.81
CA PHE A 194 -8.12 13.05 19.00
C PHE A 194 -9.05 13.29 17.81
N ASP A 195 -9.46 12.22 17.14
CA ASP A 195 -10.45 12.26 16.08
C ASP A 195 -11.76 11.66 16.60
N PRO A 196 -12.69 12.48 17.10
CA PRO A 196 -13.94 11.97 17.65
C PRO A 196 -14.80 11.36 16.53
N PRO A 197 -15.42 10.19 16.76
CA PRO A 197 -16.39 9.67 15.83
C PRO A 197 -17.55 10.66 15.67
N ARG A 198 -18.15 10.70 14.46
CA ARG A 198 -19.35 11.52 14.24
C ARG A 198 -20.48 11.00 15.13
N HIS A 199 -21.34 11.92 15.56
CA HIS A 199 -22.43 11.65 16.51
C HIS A 199 -23.42 10.60 16.00
N ASP A 200 -23.57 10.46 14.69
CA ASP A 200 -24.46 9.54 13.97
C ASP A 200 -23.81 8.20 13.59
N SER A 201 -22.49 8.07 13.75
CA SER A 201 -21.73 6.92 13.22
C SER A 201 -22.13 5.62 13.91
N ALA A 202 -22.28 5.63 15.24
CA ALA A 202 -22.66 4.45 15.99
C ALA A 202 -24.09 3.97 15.64
N GLU A 203 -25.02 4.91 15.42
CA GLU A 203 -26.39 4.58 15.00
C GLU A 203 -26.42 4.04 13.57
N THR A 204 -25.66 4.66 12.67
CA THR A 204 -25.53 4.21 11.27
C THR A 204 -24.98 2.79 11.19
N ILE A 205 -23.95 2.47 11.99
CA ILE A 205 -23.37 1.11 12.04
C ILE A 205 -24.41 0.10 12.53
N ARG A 206 -25.18 0.41 13.58
CA ARG A 206 -26.26 -0.47 14.06
C ARG A 206 -27.34 -0.68 13.01
N ARG A 207 -27.82 0.39 12.38
CA ARG A 207 -28.84 0.29 11.32
C ARG A 207 -28.34 -0.54 10.13
N ALA A 208 -27.08 -0.39 9.74
CA ALA A 208 -26.48 -1.20 8.70
C ALA A 208 -26.48 -2.69 9.08
N LEU A 209 -26.10 -3.02 10.32
CA LEU A 209 -26.12 -4.39 10.84
C LEU A 209 -27.54 -4.98 10.88
N ASP A 210 -28.54 -4.19 11.29
CA ASP A 210 -29.95 -4.62 11.31
C ASP A 210 -30.48 -4.94 9.88
N LEU A 211 -29.92 -4.27 8.87
CA LEU A 211 -30.20 -4.52 7.44
C LEU A 211 -29.36 -5.67 6.85
N GLY A 212 -28.54 -6.34 7.65
CA GLY A 212 -27.65 -7.42 7.20
C GLY A 212 -26.39 -6.93 6.48
N VAL A 213 -26.06 -5.64 6.57
CA VAL A 213 -24.83 -5.06 6.00
C VAL A 213 -23.75 -5.01 7.08
N ASN A 214 -22.72 -5.84 6.92
CA ASN A 214 -21.56 -5.85 7.83
C ASN A 214 -20.61 -4.69 7.51
N VAL A 215 -20.37 -3.83 8.50
CA VAL A 215 -19.48 -2.65 8.38
C VAL A 215 -18.11 -3.00 8.93
N LYS A 216 -17.06 -2.91 8.09
CA LYS A 216 -15.67 -3.17 8.47
C LYS A 216 -14.85 -1.88 8.49
N MET A 217 -14.06 -1.64 9.54
CA MET A 217 -13.17 -0.47 9.62
C MET A 217 -11.99 -0.60 8.66
N ILE A 218 -11.65 0.47 7.94
CA ILE A 218 -10.39 0.59 7.20
C ILE A 218 -9.70 1.85 7.69
N THR A 219 -8.48 1.72 8.23
CA THR A 219 -7.70 2.88 8.68
C THR A 219 -6.20 2.69 8.47
N GLY A 220 -5.51 3.80 8.18
CA GLY A 220 -4.05 3.88 8.20
C GLY A 220 -3.47 4.03 9.62
N ASP A 221 -4.32 4.13 10.64
CA ASP A 221 -3.88 4.17 12.04
C ASP A 221 -3.35 2.84 12.55
N GLN A 222 -2.64 2.89 13.67
CA GLN A 222 -2.19 1.70 14.38
C GLN A 222 -3.38 0.92 14.93
N LEU A 223 -3.20 -0.40 15.07
CA LEU A 223 -4.24 -1.33 15.53
C LEU A 223 -4.88 -0.95 16.87
N ALA A 224 -4.09 -0.42 17.81
CA ALA A 224 -4.60 -0.01 19.12
C ALA A 224 -5.63 1.13 19.01
N ILE A 225 -5.37 2.12 18.13
CA ILE A 225 -6.29 3.24 17.88
C ILE A 225 -7.56 2.72 17.20
N ALA A 226 -7.41 1.87 16.19
CA ALA A 226 -8.54 1.27 15.48
C ALA A 226 -9.47 0.51 16.43
N LYS A 227 -8.91 -0.34 17.30
CA LYS A 227 -9.67 -1.11 18.30
C LYS A 227 -10.38 -0.21 19.30
N GLU A 228 -9.73 0.84 19.79
CA GLU A 228 -10.37 1.77 20.74
C GLU A 228 -11.48 2.58 20.07
N THR A 229 -11.29 3.05 18.84
CA THR A 229 -12.33 3.72 18.06
C THR A 229 -13.49 2.78 17.77
N GLY A 230 -13.21 1.54 17.37
CA GLY A 230 -14.24 0.53 17.10
C GLY A 230 -15.03 0.15 18.34
N ARG A 231 -14.38 0.03 19.49
CA ARG A 231 -15.03 -0.18 20.79
C ARG A 231 -16.00 0.94 21.13
N ARG A 232 -15.66 2.20 20.85
CA ARG A 232 -16.53 3.37 21.08
C ARG A 232 -17.71 3.41 20.11
N LEU A 233 -17.50 3.02 18.86
CA LEU A 233 -18.54 2.95 17.83
C LEU A 233 -19.47 1.75 17.97
N GLY A 234 -19.08 0.73 18.74
CA GLY A 234 -19.86 -0.49 18.92
C GLY A 234 -19.75 -1.46 17.75
N MET A 235 -18.68 -1.40 16.96
CA MET A 235 -18.47 -2.27 15.79
C MET A 235 -17.71 -3.56 16.10
N GLY A 236 -17.26 -3.74 17.34
CA GLY A 236 -16.38 -4.84 17.74
C GLY A 236 -14.90 -4.46 17.74
N THR A 237 -14.08 -5.40 18.19
CA THR A 237 -12.62 -5.23 18.35
C THR A 237 -11.82 -6.35 17.69
N ASN A 238 -12.46 -7.19 16.88
CA ASN A 238 -11.81 -8.26 16.13
C ASN A 238 -11.09 -7.69 14.89
N MET A 239 -10.14 -6.81 15.13
CA MET A 239 -9.40 -6.09 14.09
C MET A 239 -7.98 -6.64 13.93
N TYR A 240 -7.48 -6.59 12.70
CA TYR A 240 -6.17 -7.13 12.33
C TYR A 240 -5.30 -6.09 11.61
N PRO A 241 -3.97 -6.18 11.71
CA PRO A 241 -3.08 -5.41 10.84
C PRO A 241 -3.25 -5.86 9.39
N SER A 242 -3.25 -4.93 8.44
CA SER A 242 -3.24 -5.26 7.01
C SER A 242 -2.04 -6.13 6.61
N ALA A 243 -0.88 -5.92 7.25
CA ALA A 243 0.33 -6.71 7.03
C ALA A 243 0.16 -8.21 7.37
N SER A 244 -0.75 -8.55 8.31
CA SER A 244 -1.06 -9.94 8.64
C SER A 244 -1.83 -10.64 7.51
N LEU A 245 -2.57 -9.90 6.68
CA LEU A 245 -3.28 -10.44 5.51
C LEU A 245 -2.36 -10.73 4.33
N LEU A 246 -1.26 -9.99 4.21
CA LEU A 246 -0.26 -10.16 3.14
C LEU A 246 0.70 -11.33 3.39
N GLY A 247 0.47 -12.15 4.43
CA GLY A 247 1.32 -13.28 4.78
C GLY A 247 2.67 -12.91 5.39
N GLN A 248 2.89 -11.63 5.74
CA GLN A 248 4.16 -11.12 6.25
C GLN A 248 4.36 -11.31 7.77
N HIS A 249 3.28 -11.61 8.52
CA HIS A 249 3.36 -11.97 9.93
C HIS A 249 2.63 -13.29 10.19
N LYS A 250 3.39 -14.38 10.31
CA LYS A 250 2.91 -15.65 10.86
C LYS A 250 2.87 -15.56 12.39
N ASP A 251 1.85 -14.91 12.94
CA ASP A 251 1.49 -15.17 14.34
C ASP A 251 0.91 -16.60 14.42
N ALA A 252 1.42 -17.40 15.35
CA ALA A 252 1.17 -18.84 15.42
C ALA A 252 -0.31 -19.22 15.62
N SER A 253 -1.14 -18.28 16.10
CA SER A 253 -2.60 -18.45 16.23
C SER A 253 -3.39 -18.07 14.97
N ILE A 254 -2.82 -17.24 14.09
CA ILE A 254 -3.45 -16.78 12.83
C ILE A 254 -3.27 -17.84 11.72
N ALA A 255 -2.33 -18.76 11.89
CA ALA A 255 -1.99 -19.79 10.91
C ALA A 255 -3.05 -20.90 10.70
N THR A 256 -4.17 -20.91 11.43
CA THR A 256 -5.18 -21.98 11.37
C THR A 256 -6.37 -21.67 10.47
N LEU A 257 -6.58 -20.42 10.05
CA LEU A 257 -7.70 -20.03 9.18
C LEU A 257 -7.19 -19.53 7.82
N PRO A 258 -7.85 -19.90 6.71
CA PRO A 258 -7.63 -19.28 5.41
C PRO A 258 -7.79 -17.75 5.49
N VAL A 259 -6.98 -17.01 4.73
CA VAL A 259 -6.99 -15.54 4.74
C VAL A 259 -8.37 -14.99 4.37
N GLU A 260 -9.09 -15.65 3.45
CA GLU A 260 -10.46 -15.23 3.10
C GLU A 260 -11.42 -15.31 4.30
N GLU A 261 -11.35 -16.38 5.08
CA GLU A 261 -12.21 -16.58 6.25
C GLU A 261 -11.87 -15.59 7.37
N LEU A 262 -10.58 -15.26 7.52
CA LEU A 262 -10.15 -14.22 8.44
C LEU A 262 -10.68 -12.85 8.03
N ILE A 263 -10.65 -12.53 6.73
CA ILE A 263 -11.19 -11.27 6.22
C ILE A 263 -12.70 -11.19 6.45
N GLU A 264 -13.41 -12.30 6.23
CA GLU A 264 -14.85 -12.38 6.45
C GLU A 264 -15.21 -12.16 7.93
N LYS A 265 -14.43 -12.73 8.87
CA LYS A 265 -14.67 -12.62 10.32
C LYS A 265 -14.12 -11.35 10.96
N ALA A 266 -13.26 -10.60 10.29
CA ALA A 266 -12.66 -9.39 10.85
C ALA A 266 -13.64 -8.21 10.93
N ASP A 267 -13.62 -7.46 12.03
CA ASP A 267 -14.40 -6.23 12.19
C ASP A 267 -13.70 -5.02 11.54
N GLY A 268 -12.42 -5.17 11.17
CA GLY A 268 -11.68 -4.12 10.49
C GLY A 268 -10.18 -4.36 10.38
N PHE A 269 -9.53 -3.49 9.60
CA PHE A 269 -8.11 -3.54 9.29
C PHE A 269 -7.42 -2.21 9.60
N ALA A 270 -6.26 -2.31 10.23
CA ALA A 270 -5.44 -1.18 10.66
C ALA A 270 -4.08 -1.18 9.93
N GLY A 271 -3.48 0.01 9.82
CA GLY A 271 -2.23 0.21 9.08
C GLY A 271 -2.36 -0.01 7.57
N VAL A 272 -3.56 0.18 7.02
CA VAL A 272 -3.86 -0.08 5.61
C VAL A 272 -3.19 0.99 4.74
N PHE A 273 -2.29 0.58 3.86
CA PHE A 273 -1.70 1.42 2.83
C PHE A 273 -2.59 1.45 1.58
N PRO A 274 -2.51 2.48 0.72
CA PRO A 274 -3.35 2.56 -0.48
C PRO A 274 -3.31 1.33 -1.40
N ALA A 275 -2.17 0.64 -1.46
CA ALA A 275 -2.01 -0.59 -2.25
C ALA A 275 -2.72 -1.83 -1.64
N GLN A 276 -3.31 -1.70 -0.45
CA GLN A 276 -3.93 -2.78 0.33
C GLN A 276 -5.45 -2.60 0.50
N ILE A 277 -6.01 -1.50 -0.03
CA ILE A 277 -7.46 -1.20 -0.06
C ILE A 277 -8.06 -1.88 -1.29
#